data_AF-A0A4Q0YR33-F1
#
_entry.id   AF-A0A4Q0YR33-F1
#
_cell.length_a   1.000
_cell.length_b   1.000
_cell.length_c   1.000
_cell.angle_alpha   90.00
_cell.angle_beta   90.00
_cell.angle_gamma   90.00
#
_symmetry.space_group_name_H-M   'P 1'
#
loop_
_entity.id
_entity.type
_entity.pdbx_description
1 polymer ?
#
loop_
_entity_poly.entity_id
_entity_poly.type
_entity_poly.pdbx_seq_one_letter_code
_entity_poly.pdbx_strand_id
1 'polypeptide(L)'
;MNTQSLFSAWLKRSVSNLLKSLNAPDKQKVQQKQLLRLRQLLINLHELSQLPQEGNNAQHRLAYKSMLKICNKLIRDCHKRQLLMFRVLRGRIHTTLNELEDKSCDKWLGASRKLNEQLVYIIDEVIHPYLLGEYRETDYFDYTLFWQCWMDCKETQFRLERAILRYEHKAVASCQSVNLQSKVLLKRIFQLHDAALIKDKRKLDSIANRLTALTELTGEQTKSKMMMLTEASEELETHMFKMFDANLLAIIGIEHQLKTASLSVFKTHTKQSS
;
A
#
# COMPACT_ATOMS: atom_id res chain seq x y z
N MET A 1 -29.44 -2.33 16.75
CA MET A 1 -28.23 -3.07 16.33
C MET A 1 -27.13 -2.83 17.37
N ASN A 2 -26.63 -3.89 18.00
CA ASN A 2 -25.73 -3.84 19.16
C ASN A 2 -24.29 -3.43 18.80
N THR A 3 -23.97 -2.15 18.95
CA THR A 3 -22.61 -1.60 18.78
C THR A 3 -21.65 -2.01 19.92
N GLN A 4 -22.18 -2.39 21.08
CA GLN A 4 -21.38 -2.81 22.25
C GLN A 4 -20.70 -4.20 22.08
N SER A 5 -21.22 -5.08 21.21
CA SER A 5 -20.61 -6.41 21.02
C SER A 5 -19.39 -6.38 20.09
N LEU A 6 -19.35 -5.46 19.12
CA LEU A 6 -18.25 -5.34 18.17
C LEU A 6 -17.04 -4.64 18.77
N PHE A 7 -17.25 -3.62 19.60
CA PHE A 7 -16.16 -2.97 20.33
C PHE A 7 -15.51 -3.92 21.32
N SER A 8 -16.30 -4.71 22.06
CA SER A 8 -15.77 -5.71 22.98
C SER A 8 -15.08 -6.89 22.27
N ALA A 9 -15.57 -7.31 21.10
CA ALA A 9 -14.89 -8.30 20.26
C ALA A 9 -13.55 -7.76 19.72
N TRP A 10 -13.52 -6.52 19.26
CA TRP A 10 -12.31 -5.84 18.79
C TRP A 10 -11.29 -5.66 19.93
N LEU A 11 -11.74 -5.22 21.11
CA LEU A 11 -10.86 -5.00 22.27
C LEU A 11 -10.29 -6.33 22.79
N LYS A 12 -11.08 -7.40 22.81
CA LYS A 12 -10.61 -8.76 23.11
C LYS A 12 -9.58 -9.26 22.09
N ARG A 13 -9.79 -9.01 20.80
CA ARG A 13 -8.84 -9.40 19.72
C ARG A 13 -7.53 -8.62 19.86
N SER A 14 -7.60 -7.32 20.11
CA SER A 14 -6.44 -6.45 20.32
C SER A 14 -5.62 -6.84 21.56
N VAL A 15 -6.27 -7.10 22.69
CA VAL A 15 -5.59 -7.54 23.93
C VAL A 15 -4.99 -8.94 23.76
N SER A 16 -5.71 -9.85 23.09
CA SER A 16 -5.21 -11.20 22.79
C SER A 16 -3.97 -11.17 21.90
N ASN A 17 -3.96 -10.35 20.85
CA ASN A 17 -2.81 -10.20 19.95
C ASN A 17 -1.59 -9.61 20.68
N LEU A 18 -1.82 -8.70 21.63
CA LEU A 18 -0.74 -8.08 22.42
C LEU A 18 -0.10 -9.09 23.38
N LEU A 19 -0.91 -9.90 24.07
CA LEU A 19 -0.43 -10.97 24.94
C LEU A 19 0.30 -12.08 24.17
N LYS A 20 -0.17 -12.42 22.96
CA LYS A 20 0.51 -13.39 22.08
C LYS A 20 1.87 -12.87 21.58
N SER A 21 1.98 -11.57 21.29
CA SER A 21 3.25 -10.97 20.84
C SER A 21 4.38 -11.04 21.88
N LEU A 22 4.03 -11.02 23.18
CA LEU A 22 5.00 -11.11 24.29
C LEU A 22 5.61 -12.53 24.40
N ASN A 23 4.82 -13.55 24.06
CA ASN A 23 5.20 -14.97 24.14
C ASN A 23 5.63 -15.57 22.79
N ALA A 24 5.79 -14.74 21.75
CA ALA A 24 6.12 -15.21 20.41
C ALA A 24 7.55 -15.81 20.34
N PRO A 25 7.74 -16.99 19.72
CA PRO A 25 9.06 -17.56 19.45
C PRO A 25 9.96 -16.60 18.67
N ASP A 26 11.29 -16.71 18.84
CA ASP A 26 12.28 -15.79 18.25
C ASP A 26 12.12 -15.59 16.74
N LYS A 27 11.70 -16.64 16.01
CA LYS A 27 11.40 -16.60 14.58
C LYS A 27 10.26 -15.62 14.23
N GLN A 28 9.19 -15.61 15.03
CA GLN A 28 8.06 -14.70 14.82
C GLN A 28 8.44 -13.25 15.14
N LYS A 29 9.23 -13.02 16.20
CA LYS A 29 9.77 -11.68 16.51
C LYS A 29 10.63 -11.13 15.39
N VAL A 30 11.42 -11.99 14.73
CA VAL A 30 12.20 -11.62 13.54
C VAL A 30 11.29 -11.23 12.38
N GLN A 31 10.28 -12.05 12.05
CA GLN A 31 9.32 -11.74 10.97
C GLN A 31 8.53 -10.47 11.25
N GLN A 32 8.07 -10.24 12.47
CA GLN A 32 7.39 -9.01 12.87
C GLN A 32 8.28 -7.77 12.66
N LYS A 33 9.56 -7.85 13.05
CA LYS A 33 10.55 -6.78 12.79
C LYS A 33 10.80 -6.59 11.29
N GLN A 34 10.80 -7.66 10.50
CA GLN A 34 10.91 -7.56 9.04
C GLN A 34 9.71 -6.83 8.45
N LEU A 35 8.47 -7.20 8.82
CA LEU A 35 7.24 -6.56 8.38
C LEU A 35 7.22 -5.06 8.72
N LEU A 36 7.63 -4.68 9.93
CA LEU A 36 7.76 -3.28 10.33
C LEU A 36 8.73 -2.48 9.44
N ARG A 37 9.86 -3.09 9.08
CA ARG A 37 10.86 -2.46 8.19
C ARG A 37 10.37 -2.37 6.75
N LEU A 38 9.70 -3.41 6.26
CA LEU A 38 9.11 -3.40 4.92
C LEU A 38 7.98 -2.37 4.83
N ARG A 39 7.15 -2.25 5.86
CA ARG A 39 6.17 -1.17 6.01
C ARG A 39 6.83 0.21 5.94
N GLN A 40 7.92 0.41 6.68
CA GLN A 40 8.65 1.68 6.64
C GLN A 40 9.18 1.99 5.23
N LEU A 41 9.69 0.99 4.50
CA LEU A 41 10.08 1.17 3.10
C LEU A 41 8.89 1.59 2.23
N LEU A 42 7.72 0.96 2.46
CA LEU A 42 6.52 1.20 1.67
C LEU A 42 5.97 2.61 1.88
N ILE A 43 5.95 3.08 3.13
CA ILE A 43 5.58 4.45 3.48
C ILE A 43 6.54 5.45 2.84
N ASN A 44 7.85 5.24 2.98
CA ASN A 44 8.83 6.13 2.39
C ASN A 44 8.66 6.21 0.86
N LEU A 45 8.38 5.10 0.17
CA LEU A 45 8.14 5.10 -1.28
C LEU A 45 6.86 5.84 -1.65
N HIS A 46 5.78 5.64 -0.87
CA HIS A 46 4.53 6.35 -1.09
C HIS A 46 4.70 7.85 -0.86
N GLU A 47 5.35 8.28 0.22
CA GLU A 47 5.63 9.70 0.49
C GLU A 47 6.45 10.34 -0.64
N LEU A 48 7.49 9.65 -1.14
CA LEU A 48 8.26 10.13 -2.28
C LEU A 48 7.41 10.27 -3.55
N SER A 49 6.44 9.37 -3.78
CA SER A 49 5.55 9.46 -4.94
C SER A 49 4.65 10.70 -4.93
N GLN A 50 4.43 11.30 -3.76
CA GLN A 50 3.60 12.50 -3.60
C GLN A 50 4.40 13.81 -3.73
N LEU A 51 5.74 13.75 -3.75
CA LEU A 51 6.56 14.95 -3.84
C LEU A 51 6.71 15.42 -5.29
N PRO A 52 6.65 16.75 -5.54
CA PRO A 52 7.01 17.31 -6.84
C PRO A 52 8.44 16.91 -7.21
N GLN A 53 8.65 16.44 -8.44
CA GLN A 53 9.97 15.96 -8.87
C GLN A 53 10.96 17.11 -9.10
N GLU A 54 10.49 18.23 -9.64
CA GLU A 54 11.29 19.42 -9.88
C GLU A 54 11.78 20.00 -8.55
N GLY A 55 13.10 20.00 -8.34
CA GLY A 55 13.75 20.58 -7.15
C GLY A 55 13.99 19.63 -5.97
N ASN A 56 13.40 18.44 -5.94
CA ASN A 56 13.50 17.52 -4.77
C ASN A 56 14.49 16.36 -4.94
N ASN A 57 15.37 16.38 -5.94
CA ASN A 57 16.34 15.30 -6.19
C ASN A 57 17.22 14.97 -4.96
N ALA A 58 17.56 15.97 -4.15
CA ALA A 58 18.33 15.76 -2.91
C ALA A 58 17.53 14.97 -1.86
N GLN A 59 16.24 15.29 -1.67
CA GLN A 59 15.35 14.60 -0.73
C GLN A 59 15.12 13.15 -1.17
N HIS A 60 14.85 12.92 -2.45
CA HIS A 60 14.73 11.58 -3.03
C HIS A 60 16.00 10.76 -2.78
N ARG A 61 17.18 11.29 -3.10
CA ARG A 61 18.47 10.62 -2.85
C ARG A 61 18.66 10.24 -1.37
N LEU A 62 18.35 11.16 -0.45
CA LEU A 62 18.45 10.89 0.99
C LEU A 62 17.51 9.77 1.42
N ALA A 63 16.26 9.78 0.96
CA ALA A 63 15.28 8.76 1.26
C ALA A 63 15.71 7.38 0.72
N TYR A 64 16.14 7.28 -0.53
CA TYR A 64 16.65 6.02 -1.11
C TYR A 64 17.91 5.51 -0.38
N LYS A 65 18.83 6.40 0.03
CA LYS A 65 19.97 6.02 0.89
C LYS A 65 19.51 5.46 2.24
N SER A 66 18.47 6.04 2.84
CA SER A 66 17.84 5.52 4.07
C SER A 66 17.22 4.14 3.85
N MET A 67 16.49 3.96 2.74
CA MET A 67 15.92 2.67 2.34
C MET A 67 16.98 1.58 2.16
N LEU A 68 18.13 1.90 1.57
CA LEU A 68 19.26 0.96 1.46
C LEU A 68 19.76 0.51 2.83
N LYS A 69 19.81 1.41 3.83
CA LYS A 69 20.17 1.04 5.22
C LYS A 69 19.15 0.08 5.82
N ILE A 70 17.85 0.29 5.56
CA ILE A 70 16.79 -0.61 6.01
C ILE A 70 16.94 -1.99 5.35
N CYS A 71 17.23 -2.04 4.05
CA CYS A 71 17.48 -3.31 3.35
C CYS A 71 18.71 -4.05 3.88
N ASN A 72 19.80 -3.34 4.20
CA ASN A 72 20.96 -3.96 4.84
C ASN A 72 20.62 -4.54 6.23
N LYS A 73 19.68 -3.95 6.97
CA LYS A 73 19.16 -4.54 8.22
C LYS A 73 18.30 -5.77 7.95
N LEU A 74 17.43 -5.74 6.93
CA LEU A 74 16.63 -6.90 6.52
C LEU A 74 17.51 -8.08 6.11
N ILE A 75 18.54 -7.85 5.29
CA ILE A 75 19.49 -8.88 4.83
C ILE A 75 20.24 -9.51 6.02
N ARG A 76 20.65 -8.72 7.01
CA ARG A 76 21.36 -9.21 8.20
C ARG A 76 20.47 -10.07 9.10
N ASP A 77 19.21 -9.69 9.26
CA ASP A 77 18.33 -10.30 10.25
C ASP A 77 17.47 -11.43 9.64
N CYS A 78 17.56 -11.68 8.33
CA CYS A 78 16.73 -12.66 7.66
C CYS A 78 17.26 -14.10 7.71
N HIS A 79 16.36 -15.05 7.49
CA HIS A 79 16.75 -16.44 7.27
C HIS A 79 17.35 -16.62 5.87
N LYS A 80 18.22 -17.62 5.71
CA LYS A 80 18.90 -17.93 4.42
C LYS A 80 17.94 -18.04 3.23
N ARG A 81 16.72 -18.55 3.43
CA ARG A 81 15.69 -18.68 2.39
C ARG A 81 15.18 -17.32 1.87
N GLN A 82 15.15 -16.28 2.70
CA GLN A 82 14.70 -14.92 2.35
C GLN A 82 15.84 -14.03 1.83
N LEU A 83 17.09 -14.48 1.94
CA LEU A 83 18.27 -13.66 1.67
C LEU A 83 18.32 -13.14 0.24
N LEU A 84 17.98 -13.99 -0.74
CA LEU A 84 17.96 -13.60 -2.15
C LEU A 84 16.92 -12.50 -2.41
N MET A 85 15.72 -12.67 -1.87
CA MET A 85 14.62 -11.72 -2.00
C MET A 85 15.02 -10.32 -1.50
N PHE A 86 15.60 -10.22 -0.30
CA PHE A 86 16.05 -8.93 0.24
C PHE A 86 17.28 -8.36 -0.48
N ARG A 87 18.16 -9.20 -1.03
CA ARG A 87 19.26 -8.74 -1.91
C ARG A 87 18.73 -8.14 -3.21
N VAL A 88 17.73 -8.77 -3.82
CA VAL A 88 17.07 -8.26 -5.03
C VAL A 88 16.39 -6.93 -4.74
N LEU A 89 15.64 -6.82 -3.63
CA LEU A 89 15.03 -5.54 -3.21
C LEU A 89 16.08 -4.43 -3.07
N ARG A 90 17.18 -4.70 -2.34
CA ARG A 90 18.29 -3.76 -2.21
C ARG A 90 18.87 -3.35 -3.57
N GLY A 91 19.09 -4.33 -4.46
CA GLY A 91 19.60 -4.08 -5.81
C GLY A 91 18.71 -3.14 -6.59
N ARG A 92 17.38 -3.34 -6.53
CA ARG A 92 16.42 -2.49 -7.24
C ARG A 92 16.32 -1.08 -6.67
N ILE A 93 16.33 -0.93 -5.34
CA ILE A 93 16.42 0.39 -4.69
C ILE A 93 17.69 1.12 -5.13
N HIS A 94 18.81 0.40 -5.28
CA HIS A 94 20.06 0.98 -5.77
C HIS A 94 19.95 1.38 -7.25
N THR A 95 19.34 0.56 -8.10
CA THR A 95 19.07 0.90 -9.51
C THR A 95 18.21 2.16 -9.62
N THR A 96 17.10 2.25 -8.89
CA THR A 96 16.24 3.43 -8.88
C THR A 96 16.96 4.69 -8.38
N LEU A 97 17.87 4.53 -7.42
CA LEU A 97 18.74 5.62 -6.96
C LEU A 97 19.71 6.11 -8.05
N ASN A 98 20.22 5.21 -8.89
CA ASN A 98 21.11 5.58 -9.99
C ASN A 98 20.32 6.17 -11.16
N GLU A 99 19.08 5.72 -11.38
CA GLU A 99 18.19 6.30 -12.40
C GLU A 99 17.71 7.71 -12.04
N LEU A 100 17.69 8.09 -10.76
CA LEU A 100 17.50 9.50 -10.34
C LEU A 100 18.57 10.45 -10.88
N GLU A 101 19.72 9.93 -11.30
CA GLU A 101 20.78 10.74 -11.93
C GLU A 101 20.48 11.03 -13.41
N ASP A 102 19.65 10.19 -14.03
CA ASP A 102 19.19 10.35 -15.41
C ASP A 102 18.01 11.33 -15.42
N LYS A 103 18.12 12.44 -16.15
CA LYS A 103 17.17 13.57 -16.09
C LYS A 103 15.78 13.25 -16.70
N SER A 104 15.52 12.03 -17.13
CA SER A 104 14.23 11.64 -17.71
C SER A 104 13.23 11.22 -16.62
N CYS A 105 12.25 12.09 -16.36
CA CYS A 105 11.10 11.87 -15.46
C CYS A 105 10.43 10.48 -15.65
N ASP A 106 10.23 10.07 -16.90
CA ASP A 106 9.48 8.85 -17.23
C ASP A 106 10.17 7.55 -16.79
N LYS A 107 11.50 7.46 -16.93
CA LYS A 107 12.25 6.26 -16.51
C LYS A 107 12.18 6.08 -15.00
N TRP A 108 12.32 7.18 -14.27
CA TRP A 108 12.28 7.17 -12.81
C TRP A 108 10.89 6.79 -12.29
N LEU A 109 9.82 7.36 -12.83
CA LEU A 109 8.44 7.00 -12.46
C LEU A 109 8.17 5.52 -12.69
N GLY A 110 8.58 5.00 -13.85
CA GLY A 110 8.46 3.58 -14.16
C GLY A 110 9.23 2.69 -13.18
N ALA A 111 10.44 3.10 -12.78
CA ALA A 111 11.25 2.36 -11.82
C ALA A 111 10.69 2.40 -10.39
N SER A 112 10.25 3.57 -9.93
CA SER A 112 9.62 3.77 -8.62
C SER A 112 8.34 2.95 -8.48
N ARG A 113 7.49 2.94 -9.52
CA ARG A 113 6.26 2.13 -9.56
C ARG A 113 6.56 0.63 -9.48
N LYS A 114 7.50 0.13 -10.28
CA LYS A 114 7.95 -1.27 -10.23
C LYS A 114 8.51 -1.64 -8.85
N LEU A 115 9.27 -0.75 -8.22
CA LEU A 115 9.81 -0.97 -6.90
C LEU A 115 8.71 -1.07 -5.84
N ASN A 116 7.67 -0.23 -5.92
CA ASN A 116 6.50 -0.30 -5.05
C ASN A 116 5.78 -1.66 -5.18
N GLU A 117 5.42 -2.05 -6.42
CA GLU A 117 4.76 -3.34 -6.69
C GLU A 117 5.51 -4.51 -6.06
N GLN A 118 6.83 -4.56 -6.24
CA GLN A 118 7.63 -5.63 -5.67
C GLN A 118 7.75 -5.61 -4.18
N LEU A 119 7.82 -4.42 -3.58
CA LEU A 119 7.84 -4.32 -2.14
C LEU A 119 6.56 -4.89 -1.54
N VAL A 120 5.41 -4.64 -2.19
CA VAL A 120 4.11 -5.18 -1.81
C VAL A 120 4.10 -6.71 -1.90
N TYR A 121 4.63 -7.31 -2.97
CA TYR A 121 4.82 -8.77 -3.04
C TYR A 121 5.79 -9.33 -1.97
N ILE A 122 6.89 -8.63 -1.69
CA ILE A 122 7.83 -9.06 -0.64
C ILE A 122 7.17 -9.02 0.75
N ILE A 123 6.31 -8.03 1.00
CA ILE A 123 5.52 -7.97 2.23
C ILE A 123 4.62 -9.20 2.32
N ASP A 124 3.90 -9.52 1.25
CA ASP A 124 3.01 -10.68 1.18
C ASP A 124 3.74 -12.02 1.49
N GLU A 125 4.91 -12.21 0.90
CA GLU A 125 5.80 -13.37 1.14
C GLU A 125 6.28 -13.49 2.59
N VAL A 126 6.32 -12.38 3.34
CA VAL A 126 6.67 -12.39 4.77
C VAL A 126 5.42 -12.54 5.65
N ILE A 127 4.26 -12.03 5.23
CA ILE A 127 2.99 -12.16 5.95
C ILE A 127 2.53 -13.63 5.99
N HIS A 128 2.55 -14.33 4.86
CA HIS A 128 2.10 -15.74 4.78
C HIS A 128 2.71 -16.64 5.87
N PRO A 129 4.05 -16.75 6.01
CA PRO A 129 4.66 -17.58 7.04
C PRO A 129 4.53 -16.97 8.45
N TYR A 130 4.24 -15.68 8.58
CA TYR A 130 3.96 -15.05 9.87
C TYR A 130 2.58 -15.46 10.40
N LEU A 131 1.54 -15.39 9.57
CA LEU A 131 0.17 -15.79 9.93
C LEU A 131 0.03 -17.31 10.12
N LEU A 132 0.63 -18.11 9.22
CA LEU A 132 0.66 -19.58 9.37
C LEU A 132 1.38 -20.01 10.65
N GLY A 133 2.44 -19.30 11.04
CA GLY A 133 3.20 -19.58 12.25
C GLY A 133 2.44 -19.35 13.56
N GLU A 134 1.32 -18.61 13.53
CA GLU A 134 0.51 -18.29 14.72
C GLU A 134 -0.78 -19.11 14.83
N TYR A 135 -1.01 -20.10 13.95
CA TYR A 135 -2.27 -20.84 13.85
C TYR A 135 -3.50 -19.93 13.76
N ARG A 136 -3.34 -18.77 13.11
CA ARG A 136 -4.40 -17.78 12.90
C ARG A 136 -5.09 -18.05 11.56
N GLU A 137 -5.72 -19.21 11.44
CA GLU A 137 -6.36 -19.65 10.19
C GLU A 137 -7.38 -18.65 9.66
N THR A 138 -8.17 -18.04 10.56
CA THR A 138 -9.12 -16.97 10.19
C THR A 138 -8.41 -15.72 9.68
N ASP A 139 -7.37 -15.23 10.37
CA ASP A 139 -6.63 -14.03 9.93
C ASP A 139 -5.91 -14.30 8.59
N TYR A 140 -5.42 -15.52 8.39
CA TYR A 140 -4.81 -15.96 7.14
C TYR A 140 -5.83 -15.97 5.99
N PHE A 141 -7.02 -16.54 6.21
CA PHE A 141 -8.09 -16.56 5.22
C PHE A 141 -8.58 -15.14 4.87
N ASP A 142 -8.86 -14.33 5.90
CA ASP A 142 -9.29 -12.94 5.75
C ASP A 142 -8.24 -12.12 4.97
N TYR A 143 -6.96 -12.29 5.32
CA TYR A 143 -5.85 -11.64 4.62
C TYR A 143 -5.74 -12.10 3.16
N THR A 144 -5.83 -13.41 2.89
CA THR A 144 -5.72 -13.96 1.52
C THR A 144 -6.84 -13.42 0.63
N LEU A 145 -8.07 -13.36 1.15
CA LEU A 145 -9.21 -12.77 0.45
C LEU A 145 -8.99 -11.28 0.17
N PHE A 146 -8.61 -10.52 1.21
CA PHE A 146 -8.28 -9.10 1.06
C PHE A 146 -7.18 -8.87 0.02
N TRP A 147 -6.08 -9.62 0.11
CA TRP A 147 -4.92 -9.52 -0.78
C TRP A 147 -5.32 -9.75 -2.24
N GLN A 148 -6.07 -10.82 -2.52
CA GLN A 148 -6.53 -11.12 -3.88
C GLN A 148 -7.40 -9.99 -4.44
N CYS A 149 -8.39 -9.51 -3.67
CA CYS A 149 -9.25 -8.42 -4.11
C CYS A 149 -8.47 -7.11 -4.29
N TRP A 150 -7.52 -6.83 -3.41
CA TRP A 150 -6.66 -5.64 -3.48
C TRP A 150 -5.78 -5.67 -4.73
N MET A 151 -5.13 -6.80 -5.02
CA MET A 151 -4.29 -6.99 -6.20
C MET A 151 -5.10 -6.88 -7.50
N ASP A 152 -6.26 -7.54 -7.59
CA ASP A 152 -7.15 -7.46 -8.75
C ASP A 152 -7.60 -6.01 -9.01
N CYS A 153 -7.91 -5.26 -7.95
CA CYS A 153 -8.29 -3.86 -8.02
C CYS A 153 -7.11 -2.99 -8.47
N LYS A 154 -5.93 -3.16 -7.88
CA LYS A 154 -4.72 -2.40 -8.21
C LYS A 154 -4.28 -2.64 -9.66
N GLU A 155 -4.31 -3.88 -10.14
CA GLU A 155 -3.97 -4.20 -11.53
C GLU A 155 -4.96 -3.54 -12.50
N THR A 156 -6.25 -3.60 -12.20
CA THR A 156 -7.28 -2.99 -13.05
C THR A 156 -7.17 -1.46 -13.07
N GLN A 157 -6.87 -0.86 -11.91
CA GLN A 157 -6.60 0.57 -11.79
C GLN A 157 -5.43 1.00 -12.68
N PHE A 158 -4.33 0.23 -12.68
CA PHE A 158 -3.20 0.48 -13.57
C PHE A 158 -3.54 0.31 -15.07
N ARG A 159 -4.38 -0.67 -15.42
CA ARG A 159 -4.87 -0.84 -16.79
C ARG A 159 -5.73 0.34 -17.24
N LEU A 160 -6.53 0.93 -16.34
CA LEU A 160 -7.28 2.15 -16.60
C LEU A 160 -6.34 3.34 -16.85
N GLU A 161 -5.37 3.58 -15.98
CA GLU A 161 -4.37 4.65 -16.18
C GLU A 161 -3.68 4.55 -17.55
N ARG A 162 -3.28 3.34 -17.95
CA ARG A 162 -2.68 3.09 -19.26
C ARG A 162 -3.65 3.35 -20.42
N ALA A 163 -4.93 3.04 -20.25
CA ALA A 163 -5.95 3.33 -21.24
C ALA A 163 -6.16 4.85 -21.40
N ILE A 164 -6.17 5.59 -20.29
CA ILE A 164 -6.25 7.06 -20.27
C ILE A 164 -5.04 7.67 -21.00
N LEU A 165 -3.83 7.24 -20.66
CA LEU A 165 -2.60 7.72 -21.33
C LEU A 165 -2.65 7.47 -22.86
N ARG A 166 -3.08 6.29 -23.29
CA ARG A 166 -3.24 5.96 -24.72
C ARG A 166 -4.30 6.84 -25.40
N TYR A 167 -5.36 7.19 -24.69
CA TYR A 167 -6.38 8.11 -25.17
C TYR A 167 -5.82 9.51 -25.38
N GLU A 168 -5.04 10.02 -24.43
CA GLU A 168 -4.36 11.31 -24.55
C GLU A 168 -3.39 11.37 -25.73
N HIS A 169 -2.70 10.26 -26.01
CA HIS A 169 -1.86 10.09 -27.20
C HIS A 169 -2.63 9.78 -28.49
N LYS A 170 -3.96 9.94 -28.51
CA LYS A 170 -4.85 9.79 -29.68
C LYS A 170 -4.75 8.40 -30.34
N ALA A 171 -4.46 7.36 -29.57
CA ALA A 171 -4.44 6.00 -30.09
C ALA A 171 -5.85 5.54 -30.51
N VAL A 172 -5.93 4.76 -31.59
CA VAL A 172 -7.18 4.18 -32.11
C VAL A 172 -7.83 3.27 -31.06
N ALA A 173 -9.16 3.30 -30.96
CA ALA A 173 -9.98 2.52 -29.99
C ALA A 173 -9.70 2.77 -28.49
N SER A 174 -8.90 3.77 -28.14
CA SER A 174 -8.59 4.11 -26.75
C SER A 174 -9.81 4.46 -25.90
N CYS A 175 -10.83 5.12 -26.48
CA CYS A 175 -12.09 5.43 -25.78
C CYS A 175 -12.84 4.16 -25.32
N GLN A 176 -12.93 3.15 -26.21
CA GLN A 176 -13.54 1.86 -25.87
C GLN A 176 -12.75 1.15 -24.77
N SER A 177 -11.42 1.21 -24.84
CA SER A 177 -10.54 0.66 -23.80
C SER A 177 -10.79 1.33 -22.46
N VAL A 178 -10.90 2.66 -22.40
CA VAL A 178 -11.17 3.38 -21.14
C VAL A 178 -12.52 2.99 -20.57
N ASN A 179 -13.60 2.99 -21.38
CA ASN A 179 -14.92 2.57 -20.91
C ASN A 179 -14.92 1.13 -20.38
N LEU A 180 -14.23 0.20 -21.05
CA LEU A 180 -14.08 -1.17 -20.59
C LEU A 180 -13.33 -1.25 -19.26
N GLN A 181 -12.16 -0.61 -19.16
CA GLN A 181 -11.37 -0.67 -17.93
C GLN A 181 -12.09 0.02 -16.75
N SER A 182 -12.86 1.08 -16.97
CA SER A 182 -13.71 1.70 -15.94
C SER A 182 -14.77 0.73 -15.41
N LYS A 183 -15.46 -0.02 -16.30
CA LYS A 183 -16.45 -1.04 -15.90
C LYS A 183 -15.81 -2.17 -15.09
N VAL A 184 -14.65 -2.66 -15.53
CA VAL A 184 -13.92 -3.70 -14.81
C VAL A 184 -13.44 -3.17 -13.46
N LEU A 185 -12.93 -1.93 -13.40
CA LEU A 185 -12.47 -1.33 -12.15
C LEU A 185 -13.61 -1.20 -11.14
N LEU A 186 -14.77 -0.72 -11.58
CA LEU A 186 -15.97 -0.63 -10.74
C LEU A 186 -16.34 -1.98 -10.12
N LYS A 187 -16.33 -3.05 -10.92
CA LYS A 187 -16.55 -4.42 -10.42
C LYS A 187 -15.51 -4.83 -9.37
N ARG A 188 -14.23 -4.50 -9.58
CA ARG A 188 -13.16 -4.83 -8.62
C ARG A 188 -13.24 -4.00 -7.34
N ILE A 189 -13.70 -2.76 -7.41
CA ILE A 189 -13.94 -1.93 -6.22
C ILE A 189 -15.03 -2.55 -5.36
N PHE A 190 -16.12 -3.04 -5.94
CA PHE A 190 -17.18 -3.72 -5.16
C PHE A 190 -16.68 -5.02 -4.52
N GLN A 191 -15.86 -5.81 -5.21
CA GLN A 191 -15.22 -6.99 -4.61
C GLN A 191 -14.27 -6.63 -3.46
N LEU A 192 -13.46 -5.57 -3.65
CA LEU A 192 -12.60 -5.05 -2.58
C LEU A 192 -13.41 -4.52 -1.40
N HIS A 193 -14.54 -3.86 -1.65
CA HIS A 193 -15.46 -3.39 -0.61
C HIS A 193 -15.97 -4.53 0.27
N ASP A 194 -16.25 -5.69 -0.30
CA ASP A 194 -16.73 -6.85 0.46
C ASP A 194 -15.64 -7.42 1.36
N ALA A 195 -14.39 -7.45 0.87
CA ALA A 195 -13.21 -7.87 1.64
C ALA A 195 -12.63 -6.78 2.57
N ALA A 196 -13.09 -5.54 2.46
CA ALA A 196 -12.56 -4.40 3.21
C ALA A 196 -13.09 -4.32 4.65
N LEU A 197 -12.30 -3.67 5.51
CA LEU A 197 -12.74 -3.26 6.84
C LEU A 197 -13.88 -2.24 6.72
N ILE A 198 -14.81 -2.25 7.69
CA ILE A 198 -16.00 -1.38 7.70
C ILE A 198 -15.64 0.11 7.55
N LYS A 199 -14.51 0.54 8.11
CA LYS A 199 -14.03 1.94 8.04
C LYS A 199 -13.71 2.40 6.62
N ASP A 200 -13.35 1.48 5.73
CA ASP A 200 -12.91 1.77 4.36
C ASP A 200 -14.07 1.72 3.35
N LYS A 201 -15.13 0.96 3.67
CA LYS A 201 -16.31 0.76 2.81
C LYS A 201 -16.94 2.05 2.28
N ARG A 202 -17.17 3.03 3.16
CA ARG A 202 -17.75 4.34 2.78
C ARG A 202 -16.93 5.08 1.73
N LYS A 203 -15.60 4.97 1.80
CA LYS A 203 -14.72 5.66 0.85
C LYS A 203 -14.73 4.95 -0.49
N LEU A 204 -14.73 3.62 -0.50
CA LEU A 204 -14.90 2.81 -1.71
C LEU A 204 -16.25 3.09 -2.39
N ASP A 205 -17.35 3.20 -1.62
CA ASP A 205 -18.66 3.58 -2.16
C ASP A 205 -18.64 4.95 -2.84
N SER A 206 -18.00 5.93 -2.19
CA SER A 206 -17.86 7.28 -2.76
C SER A 206 -17.09 7.27 -4.09
N ILE A 207 -15.99 6.51 -4.17
CA ILE A 207 -15.19 6.38 -5.40
C ILE A 207 -15.98 5.62 -6.48
N ALA A 208 -16.64 4.52 -6.11
CA ALA A 208 -17.46 3.72 -7.02
C ALA A 208 -18.61 4.53 -7.64
N ASN A 209 -19.30 5.34 -6.84
CA ASN A 209 -20.37 6.21 -7.32
C ASN A 209 -19.85 7.26 -8.32
N ARG A 210 -18.68 7.86 -8.05
CA ARG A 210 -18.02 8.79 -8.99
C ARG A 210 -17.67 8.08 -10.30
N LEU A 211 -17.04 6.91 -10.23
CA LEU A 211 -16.67 6.14 -11.42
C LEU A 211 -17.89 5.71 -12.23
N THR A 212 -18.99 5.33 -11.57
CA THR A 212 -20.25 4.96 -12.22
C THR A 212 -20.76 6.10 -13.11
N ALA A 213 -20.73 7.34 -12.63
CA ALA A 213 -21.12 8.53 -13.39
C ALA A 213 -20.20 8.83 -14.59
N LEU A 214 -19.00 8.23 -14.63
CA LEU A 214 -17.95 8.47 -15.64
C LEU A 214 -17.77 7.31 -16.63
N THR A 215 -18.54 6.21 -16.47
CA THR A 215 -18.36 4.95 -17.22
C THR A 215 -18.69 5.06 -18.72
N GLU A 216 -19.28 6.18 -19.15
CA GLU A 216 -19.65 6.44 -20.54
C GLU A 216 -19.04 7.75 -21.03
N LEU A 217 -17.91 7.61 -21.69
CA LEU A 217 -17.25 8.67 -22.44
C LEU A 217 -17.90 8.82 -23.82
N THR A 218 -18.96 9.61 -23.88
CA THR A 218 -19.63 9.99 -25.14
C THR A 218 -19.73 11.52 -25.24
N GLY A 219 -19.55 12.05 -26.45
CA GLY A 219 -19.80 13.45 -26.79
C GLY A 219 -18.73 14.47 -26.36
N GLU A 220 -19.12 15.75 -26.35
CA GLU A 220 -18.26 16.93 -26.16
C GLU A 220 -17.61 17.02 -24.76
N GLN A 221 -18.14 16.31 -23.76
CA GLN A 221 -17.64 16.35 -22.37
C GLN A 221 -16.46 15.39 -22.08
N THR A 222 -15.95 14.70 -23.10
CA THR A 222 -14.97 13.62 -22.91
C THR A 222 -13.70 14.09 -22.19
N LYS A 223 -13.21 15.31 -22.47
CA LYS A 223 -12.01 15.85 -21.80
C LYS A 223 -12.22 16.07 -20.29
N SER A 224 -13.37 16.62 -19.90
CA SER A 224 -13.71 16.84 -18.49
C SER A 224 -13.88 15.51 -17.74
N LYS A 225 -14.58 14.55 -18.34
CA LYS A 225 -14.76 13.22 -17.76
C LYS A 225 -13.42 12.46 -17.60
N MET A 226 -12.48 12.60 -18.54
CA MET A 226 -11.14 11.99 -18.42
C MET A 226 -10.35 12.55 -17.25
N MET A 227 -10.40 13.87 -17.03
CA MET A 227 -9.76 14.49 -15.87
C MET A 227 -10.35 13.95 -14.57
N MET A 228 -11.69 13.89 -14.46
CA MET A 228 -12.37 13.32 -13.29
C MET A 228 -12.07 11.82 -13.08
N LEU A 229 -11.90 11.05 -14.16
CA LEU A 229 -11.49 9.63 -14.09
C LEU A 229 -10.08 9.49 -13.54
N THR A 230 -9.17 10.37 -13.97
CA THR A 230 -7.78 10.40 -13.48
C THR A 230 -7.75 10.71 -11.99
N GLU A 231 -8.46 11.75 -11.55
CA GLU A 231 -8.58 12.10 -10.13
C GLU A 231 -9.17 10.97 -9.28
N ALA A 232 -10.23 10.30 -9.78
CA ALA A 232 -10.83 9.16 -9.07
C ALA A 232 -9.87 7.95 -8.99
N SER A 233 -9.05 7.73 -10.02
CA SER A 233 -8.02 6.68 -10.05
C SER A 233 -6.88 6.94 -9.05
N GLU A 234 -6.42 8.19 -8.95
CA GLU A 234 -5.38 8.61 -7.99
C GLU A 234 -5.89 8.55 -6.54
N GLU A 235 -7.14 8.98 -6.32
CA GLU A 235 -7.82 8.85 -5.04
C GLU A 235 -7.93 7.39 -4.61
N LEU A 236 -8.31 6.50 -5.53
CA LEU A 236 -8.38 5.06 -5.29
C LEU A 236 -7.01 4.49 -4.95
N GLU A 237 -5.95 4.85 -5.68
CA GLU A 237 -4.58 4.42 -5.39
C GLU A 237 -4.17 4.78 -3.97
N THR A 238 -4.38 6.04 -3.59
CA THR A 238 -4.06 6.55 -2.26
C THR A 238 -4.84 5.81 -1.18
N HIS A 239 -6.13 5.56 -1.43
CA HIS A 239 -6.97 4.83 -0.49
C HIS A 239 -6.56 3.36 -0.36
N MET A 240 -6.31 2.67 -1.48
CA MET A 240 -5.82 1.28 -1.49
C MET A 240 -4.50 1.15 -0.73
N PHE A 241 -3.57 2.09 -0.88
CA PHE A 241 -2.34 2.13 -0.08
C PHE A 241 -2.65 2.19 1.43
N LYS A 242 -3.53 3.11 1.85
CA LYS A 242 -3.92 3.26 3.27
C LYS A 242 -4.59 2.01 3.82
N MET A 243 -5.44 1.36 3.02
CA MET A 243 -6.08 0.10 3.38
C MET A 243 -5.05 -1.02 3.58
N PHE A 244 -4.07 -1.14 2.67
CA PHE A 244 -3.01 -2.13 2.78
C PHE A 244 -2.15 -1.89 4.02
N ASP A 245 -1.75 -0.64 4.28
CA ASP A 245 -0.99 -0.26 5.47
C ASP A 245 -1.75 -0.55 6.78
N ALA A 246 -3.04 -0.24 6.81
CA ALA A 246 -3.89 -0.51 7.96
C ALA A 246 -4.05 -2.01 8.23
N ASN A 247 -4.26 -2.82 7.18
CA ASN A 247 -4.31 -4.28 7.31
C ASN A 247 -2.96 -4.84 7.79
N LEU A 248 -1.84 -4.34 7.26
CA LEU A 248 -0.51 -4.72 7.71
C LEU A 248 -0.30 -4.42 9.20
N LEU A 249 -0.73 -3.25 9.69
CA LEU A 249 -0.67 -2.92 11.12
C LEU A 249 -1.56 -3.81 11.99
N ALA A 250 -2.75 -4.15 11.51
CA ALA A 250 -3.66 -5.06 12.19
C ALA A 250 -3.03 -6.46 12.33
N ILE A 251 -2.40 -6.96 11.26
CA ILE A 251 -1.68 -8.24 11.23
C ILE A 251 -0.52 -8.24 12.22
N ILE A 252 0.32 -7.20 12.19
CA ILE A 252 1.49 -7.07 13.07
C ILE A 252 1.07 -6.91 14.55
N GLY A 253 -0.19 -6.53 14.82
CA GLY A 253 -0.72 -6.32 16.17
C GLY A 253 -0.31 -4.99 16.82
N ILE A 254 0.08 -4.00 16.01
CA ILE A 254 0.71 -2.75 16.49
C ILE A 254 -0.21 -1.52 16.41
N GLU A 255 -1.46 -1.66 15.95
CA GLU A 255 -2.42 -0.55 15.79
C GLU A 255 -2.58 0.31 17.06
N HIS A 256 -2.34 -0.26 18.26
CA HIS A 256 -2.33 0.46 19.54
C HIS A 256 -0.98 1.06 19.96
N GLN A 257 0.16 0.44 19.62
CA GLN A 257 1.48 0.90 20.07
C GLN A 257 1.92 2.18 19.34
N LEU A 258 1.48 2.40 18.10
CA LEU A 258 1.77 3.63 17.37
C LEU A 258 0.97 4.83 17.90
N LYS A 259 -0.26 4.63 18.37
CA LYS A 259 -1.06 5.69 19.02
C LYS A 259 -0.51 6.08 20.39
N THR A 260 0.02 5.12 21.16
CA THR A 260 0.67 5.44 22.46
C THR A 260 2.08 6.00 22.28
N ALA A 261 2.85 5.55 21.29
CA ALA A 261 4.16 6.11 20.98
C ALA A 261 4.06 7.57 20.50
N SER A 262 3.12 7.90 19.61
CA SER A 262 2.87 9.27 19.17
C SER A 262 2.38 10.19 20.31
N LEU A 263 1.61 9.68 21.27
CA LEU A 263 1.25 10.42 22.49
C LEU A 263 2.40 10.59 23.50
N SER A 264 3.38 9.68 23.50
CA SER A 264 4.55 9.75 24.39
C SER A 264 5.62 10.72 23.89
N VAL A 265 5.78 10.86 22.57
CA VAL A 265 6.71 11.83 21.96
C VAL A 265 6.24 13.28 22.16
N PHE A 266 4.93 13.51 22.25
CA PHE A 266 4.38 14.83 22.59
C PHE A 266 4.51 15.21 24.07
N LYS A 267 4.67 14.23 24.98
CA LYS A 267 4.91 14.49 26.42
C LYS A 267 6.38 14.73 26.75
N THR A 268 7.31 14.31 25.91
CA THR A 268 8.74 14.57 26.09
C THR A 268 9.19 15.94 25.59
N HIS A 269 8.44 16.59 24.69
CA HIS A 269 8.75 17.95 24.22
C HIS A 269 8.09 19.08 25.01
N THR A 270 7.14 18.79 25.90
CA THR A 270 6.49 19.79 26.79
C THR A 270 7.15 19.91 28.17
N LYS A 271 8.26 19.20 28.42
CA LYS A 271 9.03 19.28 29.68
C LYS A 271 10.45 19.86 29.54
N GLN A 272 10.80 20.42 28.38
CA GLN A 272 12.09 21.13 28.17
C GLN A 272 11.93 22.63 27.91
N SER A 273 10.79 23.21 28.26
CA SER A 273 10.58 24.65 28.33
C SER A 273 10.01 25.01 29.70
N SER A 274 10.86 24.94 30.71
CA SER A 274 10.68 25.52 32.03
C SER A 274 12.00 26.17 32.42
#